data_AF-A0AB39S0A3-F1
#
_entry.id   AF-A0AB39S0A3-F1
#
_cell.length_a   1.000
_cell.length_b   1.000
_cell.length_c   1.000
_cell.angle_alpha   90.00
_cell.angle_beta   90.00
_cell.angle_gamma   90.00
#
_symmetry.space_group_name_H-M   'P 1'
#
loop_
_entity.id
_entity.type
_entity.pdbx_description
1 polymer ?
#
loop_
_entity_poly.entity_id
_entity_poly.type
_entity_poly.pdbx_seq_one_letter_code
_entity_poly.pdbx_strand_id
1 'polypeptide(L)'
;MEVCRRNVSGEAPFSTAEDNRLALVFLTAGRMARDVLQGILFRTAGSRYARDGERMQRYFRDSATYWTHVGPTMAEPLHRRVGCDRLGLPSDGIPLLP
;
A
#
# COMPACT_ATOMS: atom_id res chain seq x y z
N MET A 1 12.05 -7.28 -5.23
CA MET A 1 13.32 -6.84 -5.83
C MET A 1 13.87 -7.84 -6.84
N GLU A 2 13.76 -9.16 -6.63
CA GLU A 2 14.14 -10.14 -7.66
C GLU A 2 13.30 -10.07 -8.93
N VAL A 3 11.97 -9.92 -8.81
CA VAL A 3 11.07 -9.76 -9.96
C VAL A 3 11.45 -8.56 -10.84
N CYS A 4 11.72 -7.40 -10.23
CA CYS A 4 12.16 -6.21 -10.95
C CYS A 4 13.49 -6.42 -11.66
N ARG A 5 14.44 -7.13 -11.03
CA ARG A 5 15.74 -7.49 -11.63
C ARG A 5 15.54 -8.31 -12.90
N ARG A 6 14.73 -9.38 -12.82
CA ARG A 6 14.44 -10.26 -13.97
C ARG A 6 13.84 -9.47 -15.14
N ASN A 7 12.89 -8.58 -14.84
CA ASN A 7 12.28 -7.71 -15.85
C ASN A 7 13.29 -6.79 -16.55
N VAL A 8 14.10 -6.06 -15.78
CA VAL A 8 15.09 -5.12 -16.34
C VAL A 8 16.19 -5.85 -17.12
N SER A 9 16.58 -7.05 -16.68
CA SER A 9 17.57 -7.87 -17.39
C SER A 9 17.04 -8.57 -18.66
N GLY A 10 15.72 -8.50 -18.92
CA GLY A 10 15.07 -9.21 -20.03
C GLY A 10 14.85 -10.71 -19.80
N GLU A 11 15.11 -11.21 -18.58
CA GLU A 11 14.95 -12.62 -18.21
C GLU A 11 13.48 -13.05 -18.24
N ALA A 12 12.57 -12.19 -17.76
CA ALA A 12 11.12 -12.45 -17.80
C ALA A 12 10.30 -11.14 -17.66
N PRO A 13 9.16 -10.99 -18.37
CA PRO A 13 8.22 -9.91 -18.10
C PRO A 13 7.52 -10.11 -16.74
N PHE A 14 6.88 -9.06 -16.22
CA PHE A 14 5.97 -9.20 -15.08
C PHE A 14 4.75 -10.03 -15.47
N SER A 15 4.41 -10.99 -14.61
CA SER A 15 3.12 -11.66 -14.61
C SER A 15 2.10 -10.91 -13.74
N THR A 16 0.81 -11.14 -13.99
CA THR A 16 -0.26 -10.56 -13.16
C THR A 16 -0.12 -10.92 -11.67
N ALA A 17 0.32 -12.15 -11.36
CA ALA A 17 0.56 -12.56 -9.97
C ALA A 17 1.69 -11.77 -9.31
N GLU A 18 2.73 -11.42 -10.07
CA GLU A 18 3.82 -10.59 -9.58
C GLU A 18 3.39 -9.13 -9.40
N ASP A 19 2.59 -8.60 -10.33
CA ASP A 19 2.03 -7.25 -10.23
C ASP A 19 1.10 -7.14 -9.00
N ASN A 20 0.19 -8.11 -8.82
CA ASN A 20 -0.69 -8.17 -7.64
C ASN A 20 0.14 -8.17 -6.34
N ARG A 21 1.22 -8.96 -6.30
CA ARG A 21 2.09 -9.04 -5.13
C ARG A 21 2.86 -7.74 -4.88
N LEU A 22 3.40 -7.12 -5.92
CA LEU A 22 4.12 -5.85 -5.80
C LEU A 22 3.20 -4.73 -5.32
N ALA A 23 2.01 -4.63 -5.90
CA ALA A 23 0.98 -3.68 -5.49
C ALA A 23 0.59 -3.89 -4.01
N LEU A 24 0.36 -5.15 -3.60
CA LEU A 24 -0.01 -5.46 -2.23
C LEU A 24 1.09 -5.11 -1.22
N VAL A 25 2.37 -5.34 -1.56
CA VAL A 25 3.51 -4.93 -0.71
C VAL A 25 3.50 -3.42 -0.49
N PHE A 26 3.32 -2.64 -1.55
CA PHE A 26 3.23 -1.18 -1.46
C PHE A 26 2.07 -0.73 -0.56
N LEU A 27 0.87 -1.27 -0.77
CA LEU A 27 -0.31 -0.90 0.01
C LEU A 27 -0.21 -1.32 1.48
N THR A 28 0.37 -2.49 1.75
CA THR A 28 0.63 -2.96 3.11
C THR A 28 1.62 -2.05 3.83
N ALA A 29 2.70 -1.64 3.15
CA ALA A 29 3.67 -0.70 3.70
C ALA A 29 3.03 0.68 3.98
N GLY A 30 2.20 1.18 3.05
CA GLY A 30 1.45 2.43 3.22
C GLY A 30 0.50 2.38 4.42
N ARG A 31 -0.23 1.26 4.58
CA ARG A 31 -1.10 1.02 5.74
C ARG A 31 -0.32 0.99 7.05
N MET A 32 0.77 0.24 7.12
CA MET A 32 1.62 0.17 8.32
C MET A 32 2.16 1.55 8.72
N ALA A 33 2.67 2.31 7.75
CA ALA A 33 3.20 3.64 7.99
C ALA A 33 2.11 4.59 8.51
N ARG A 34 0.91 4.55 7.91
CA ARG A 34 -0.25 5.32 8.35
C ARG A 34 -0.70 4.94 9.75
N ASP A 35 -0.82 3.65 10.04
CA ASP A 35 -1.30 3.14 11.33
C ASP A 35 -0.39 3.60 12.47
N VAL A 36 0.93 3.58 12.25
CA VAL A 36 1.90 4.13 13.22
C VAL A 36 1.81 5.65 13.30
N LEU A 37 1.75 6.34 12.16
CA LEU A 37 1.69 7.80 12.13
C LEU A 37 0.44 8.33 12.86
N GLN A 38 -0.74 7.86 12.48
CA GLN A 38 -2.00 8.32 13.05
C GLN A 38 -2.25 7.72 14.43
N GLY A 39 -2.04 6.42 14.57
CA GLY A 39 -2.37 5.66 15.77
C GLY A 39 -1.37 5.84 16.89
N ILE A 40 -0.13 6.24 16.63
CA ILE A 40 0.87 6.41 17.69
C ILE A 40 1.41 7.83 17.65
N LEU A 41 2.14 8.18 16.60
CA LEU A 41 2.97 9.39 16.57
C LEU A 41 2.15 10.68 16.71
N PHE A 42 1.14 10.87 15.85
CA PHE A 42 0.31 12.09 15.86
C PHE A 42 -0.52 12.18 17.14
N ARG A 43 -1.10 11.06 17.59
CA ARG A 43 -1.93 10.99 18.79
C ARG A 43 -1.15 11.34 20.06
N THR A 44 0.12 10.98 20.15
CA THR A 44 0.94 11.22 21.36
C THR A 44 1.90 12.39 21.25
N ALA A 45 2.02 13.03 20.08
CA ALA A 45 2.96 14.15 19.88
C ALA A 45 2.63 15.36 20.79
N GLY A 46 1.35 15.59 21.06
CA GLY A 46 0.85 16.76 21.79
C GLY A 46 0.42 17.89 20.86
N SER A 47 -0.52 18.73 21.32
CA SER A 47 -1.26 19.69 20.48
C SER A 47 -0.39 20.73 19.77
N ARG A 48 0.79 21.08 20.32
CA ARG A 48 1.72 22.02 19.67
C ARG A 48 2.15 21.58 18.28
N TYR A 49 2.29 20.27 18.06
CA TYR A 49 2.76 19.68 16.82
C TYR A 49 1.67 19.55 15.74
N ALA A 50 0.42 19.84 16.08
CA ALA A 50 -0.69 19.95 15.14
C ALA A 50 -0.85 21.37 14.57
N ARG A 51 -0.01 22.32 14.98
CA ARG A 51 -0.06 23.71 14.49
C ARG A 51 0.51 23.83 13.08
N ASP A 52 0.11 24.89 12.39
CA ASP A 52 0.65 25.22 11.07
C ASP A 52 2.16 25.46 11.15
N GLY A 53 2.86 24.93 10.15
CA GLY A 53 4.33 24.98 10.06
C GLY A 53 5.04 23.77 10.68
N GLU A 54 4.38 23.03 11.57
CA GLU A 54 4.98 21.84 12.18
C GLU A 54 5.09 20.66 11.20
N ARG A 55 6.19 19.92 11.28
CA ARG A 55 6.42 18.75 10.40
C ARG A 55 5.37 17.67 10.61
N MET A 56 4.98 17.44 11.86
CA MET A 56 3.98 16.41 12.20
C MET A 56 2.60 16.74 11.62
N GLN A 57 2.20 18.01 11.64
CA GLN A 57 0.98 18.48 10.97
C GLN A 57 1.00 18.20 9.46
N ARG A 58 2.15 18.45 8.80
CA ARG A 58 2.32 18.13 7.38
C ARG A 58 2.21 16.62 7.12
N TYR A 59 2.94 15.79 7.87
CA TYR A 59 2.92 14.34 7.69
C TYR A 59 1.52 13.75 7.87
N PHE A 60 0.79 14.22 8.86
CA PHE A 60 -0.60 13.80 9.07
C PHE A 60 -1.48 14.16 7.86
N ARG A 61 -1.40 15.40 7.36
CA ARG A 61 -2.19 15.83 6.19
C ARG A 61 -1.83 15.04 4.93
N ASP A 62 -0.54 14.88 4.63
CA ASP A 62 -0.08 14.15 3.45
C ASP A 62 -0.52 12.68 3.50
N SER A 63 -0.43 12.05 4.68
CA SER A 63 -0.92 10.67 4.89
C SER A 63 -2.44 10.56 4.79
N ALA A 64 -3.18 11.56 5.29
CA ALA A 64 -4.63 11.61 5.16
C ALA A 64 -5.05 11.69 3.68
N THR A 65 -4.43 12.59 2.91
CA THR A 65 -4.65 12.73 1.47
C THR A 65 -4.34 11.44 0.71
N TYR A 66 -3.19 10.82 0.99
CA TYR A 66 -2.83 9.53 0.38
C TYR A 66 -3.88 8.46 0.64
N TRP A 67 -4.39 8.34 1.86
CA TRP A 67 -5.32 7.28 2.21
C TRP A 67 -6.73 7.45 1.65
N THR A 68 -7.14 8.70 1.42
CA THR A 68 -8.41 8.99 0.75
C THR A 68 -8.33 8.83 -0.77
N HIS A 69 -7.14 8.57 -1.33
CA HIS A 69 -6.99 8.18 -2.72
C HIS A 69 -7.64 6.81 -3.00
N VAL A 70 -8.00 6.55 -4.25
CA VAL A 70 -8.63 5.27 -4.65
C VAL A 70 -7.67 4.08 -4.50
N GLY A 71 -6.37 4.28 -4.68
CA GLY A 71 -5.36 3.20 -4.61
C GLY A 71 -5.44 2.34 -3.33
N PRO A 72 -5.43 2.94 -2.13
CA PRO A 72 -5.65 2.23 -0.86
C PRO A 72 -6.88 1.31 -0.80
N THR A 73 -7.96 1.60 -1.53
CA THR A 73 -9.18 0.73 -1.51
C THR A 73 -8.93 -0.61 -2.19
N MET A 74 -7.90 -0.72 -3.04
CA MET A 74 -7.52 -1.95 -3.72
C MET A 74 -6.85 -2.98 -2.78
N ALA A 75 -6.50 -2.63 -1.54
CA ALA A 75 -5.74 -3.51 -0.66
C ALA A 75 -6.49 -4.82 -0.35
N GLU A 76 -7.78 -4.74 -0.03
CA GLU A 76 -8.62 -5.90 0.29
C GLU A 76 -8.75 -6.89 -0.89
N PRO A 77 -9.14 -6.48 -2.10
CA PRO A 77 -9.18 -7.40 -3.23
C PRO A 77 -7.80 -7.95 -3.59
N LEU A 78 -6.72 -7.17 -3.42
CA LEU A 78 -5.35 -7.66 -3.64
C LEU A 78 -4.92 -8.72 -2.62
N HIS A 79 -5.31 -8.61 -1.34
CA HIS A 79 -5.08 -9.68 -0.37
C HIS A 79 -5.69 -11.00 -0.85
N ARG A 80 -6.92 -10.95 -1.37
CA ARG A 80 -7.61 -12.12 -1.90
C ARG A 80 -6.92 -12.68 -3.15
N ARG A 81 -6.61 -11.82 -4.13
CA ARG A 81 -5.93 -12.22 -5.37
C ARG A 81 -4.57 -12.87 -5.09
N VAL A 82 -3.73 -12.23 -4.27
CA VAL A 82 -2.40 -12.78 -3.93
C VAL A 82 -2.52 -14.09 -3.16
N GLY A 83 -3.53 -14.25 -2.30
CA GLY A 83 -3.84 -15.52 -1.65
C GLY A 83 -4.18 -16.64 -2.64
N CYS A 84 -5.06 -16.34 -3.59
CA CYS A 84 -5.41 -17.27 -4.69
C CYS A 84 -4.19 -17.62 -5.53
N ASP A 85 -3.41 -16.63 -5.98
CA ASP A 85 -2.19 -16.81 -6.77
C ASP A 85 -1.18 -17.71 -6.04
N ARG A 86 -1.05 -17.56 -4.71
CA ARG A 86 -0.17 -18.39 -3.87
C ARG A 86 -0.62 -19.86 -3.79
N LEU A 87 -1.93 -20.09 -3.82
CA LEU A 87 -2.55 -21.41 -3.70
C LEU A 87 -2.83 -22.08 -5.05
N GLY A 88 -2.52 -21.43 -6.17
CA GLY A 88 -2.84 -21.93 -7.51
C GLY A 88 -4.33 -21.89 -7.83
N LEU A 89 -5.08 -20.98 -7.21
CA LEU A 89 -6.51 -20.78 -7.43
C LEU A 89 -6.76 -19.61 -8.40
N PRO A 90 -7.87 -19.61 -9.16
CA PRO A 90 -8.24 -18.48 -10.03
C PRO A 90 -8.43 -17.17 -9.24
N SER A 91 -7.90 -16.06 -9.77
CA SER A 91 -7.95 -14.72 -9.14
C SER A 91 -8.46 -13.61 -10.05
N ASP A 92 -8.63 -13.90 -11.34
CA ASP A 92 -9.07 -13.01 -12.41
C ASP A 92 -10.49 -12.45 -12.18
N GLY A 93 -11.39 -13.25 -11.60
CA GLY A 93 -12.76 -12.83 -11.28
C GLY A 93 -12.93 -11.91 -10.07
N ILE A 94 -11.84 -11.53 -9.37
CA ILE A 94 -11.90 -10.67 -8.19
C ILE A 94 -11.67 -9.22 -8.64
N PRO A 95 -12.64 -8.30 -8.62
CA PRO A 95 -12.42 -6.92 -9.07
C PRO A 95 -11.49 -6.15 -8.13
N LEU A 96 -10.59 -5.32 -8.68
CA LEU A 96 -9.70 -4.45 -7.88
C LEU A 96 -10.38 -3.17 -7.38
N LEU A 97 -11.36 -2.69 -8.14
CA LEU A 97 -12.18 -1.55 -7.82
C LEU A 97 -13.64 -2.01 -7.80
N PRO A 98 -14.46 -1.51 -6.87
CA PRO A 98 -15.90 -1.77 -6.87
C PRO A 98 -16.58 -1.26 -8.15
#